data_AF-A0AAD3MT80-F1
#
_entry.id   AF-A0AAD3MT80-F1
#
_cell.length_a   1.000
_cell.length_b   1.000
_cell.length_c   1.000
_cell.angle_alpha   90.00
_cell.angle_beta   90.00
_cell.angle_gamma   90.00
#
_symmetry.space_group_name_H-M   'P 1'
#
loop_
_entity.id
_entity.type
_entity.pdbx_description
1 polymer ?
#
loop_
_entity_poly.entity_id
_entity_poly.type
_entity_poly.pdbx_seq_one_letter_code
_entity_poly.pdbx_strand_id
1 'polypeptide(L)' 'MESKRRGILERLNAGEVVVGDGGYVVQLERRGYVKAGHWTPEAAVEHPEA' A
#
# COMPACT_ATOMS: atom_id res chain seq x y z
N MET A 1 7.31 24.26 -14.47
CA MET A 1 5.88 23.90 -14.47
C MET A 1 5.76 22.49 -13.96
N GLU A 2 5.11 22.31 -12.82
CA GLU A 2 4.88 20.97 -12.26
C GLU A 2 3.92 20.21 -13.17
N SER A 3 4.36 19.06 -13.70
CA SER A 3 3.47 18.15 -14.43
C SER A 3 2.46 17.59 -13.44
N LYS A 4 1.19 17.97 -13.59
CA LYS A 4 0.11 17.45 -12.75
C LYS A 4 0.02 15.93 -12.97
N ARG A 5 0.34 15.14 -11.95
CA ARG A 5 0.24 13.67 -12.02
C ARG A 5 -1.20 13.29 -12.34
N ARG A 6 -1.37 12.33 -13.25
CA ARG A 6 -2.69 11.83 -13.65
C ARG A 6 -3.37 11.10 -12.48
N GLY A 7 -4.63 11.39 -12.26
CA GLY A 7 -5.48 10.69 -11.31
C GLY A 7 -5.86 9.29 -11.78
N ILE A 8 -6.46 8.48 -10.90
CA ILE A 8 -6.80 7.09 -11.21
C ILE A 8 -7.76 6.97 -12.40
N LEU A 9 -8.81 7.80 -12.46
CA LEU A 9 -9.79 7.76 -13.55
C LEU A 9 -9.19 8.17 -14.89
N GLU A 10 -8.29 9.14 -14.90
CA GLU A 10 -7.59 9.59 -16.12
C GLU A 10 -6.73 8.47 -16.70
N ARG A 11 -6.04 7.71 -15.84
CA ARG A 11 -5.23 6.56 -16.26
C ARG A 11 -6.09 5.43 -16.82
N LEU A 12 -7.18 5.08 -16.13
CA LEU A 12 -8.10 4.03 -16.58
C LEU A 12 -8.80 4.40 -17.90
N ASN A 13 -9.28 5.64 -18.04
CA ASN A 13 -9.90 6.13 -19.27
C ASN A 13 -8.93 6.21 -20.45
N ALA A 14 -7.64 6.40 -20.18
CA ALA A 14 -6.58 6.35 -21.19
C ALA A 14 -6.22 4.91 -21.63
N GLY A 15 -6.89 3.89 -21.07
CA GLY A 15 -6.64 2.47 -21.38
C GLY A 15 -5.36 1.93 -20.73
N GLU A 16 -4.82 2.60 -19.71
CA GLU A 16 -3.64 2.09 -18.99
C GLU A 16 -3.98 0.89 -18.11
N VAL A 17 -3.02 -0.02 -18.01
CA VAL A 17 -3.00 -1.02 -16.95
C VAL A 17 -2.43 -0.38 -15.68
N VAL A 18 -3.24 -0.32 -14.62
CA VAL A 18 -2.82 0.16 -13.30
C VAL A 18 -2.47 -1.04 -12.43
N VAL A 19 -1.19 -1.16 -12.07
CA VAL A 19 -0.70 -2.21 -11.16
C VAL A 19 -0.96 -1.78 -9.71
N GLY A 20 -1.66 -2.63 -8.94
CA GLY A 20 -1.88 -2.45 -7.51
C GLY A 20 -0.66 -2.86 -6.67
N ASP A 21 -0.76 -2.72 -5.35
CA ASP A 21 0.24 -3.19 -4.41
C ASP A 21 0.03 -4.67 -4.01
N GLY A 22 0.90 -5.16 -3.13
CA GLY A 22 0.85 -6.53 -2.60
C GLY A 22 0.14 -6.62 -1.25
N GLY A 23 0.23 -7.78 -0.61
CA GLY A 23 -0.38 -8.01 0.70
C GLY A 23 0.39 -7.38 1.86
N TYR A 24 -0.02 -6.18 2.28
CA TYR A 24 0.63 -5.42 3.36
C TYR A 24 0.67 -6.20 4.70
N VAL A 25 -0.51 -6.56 5.22
CA VAL A 25 -0.68 -7.23 6.52
C VAL A 25 0.02 -8.59 6.58
N VAL A 26 -0.06 -9.37 5.50
CA VAL A 26 0.58 -10.69 5.42
C VAL A 26 2.10 -10.56 5.41
N GLN A 27 2.63 -9.55 4.71
CA GLN A 27 4.07 -9.33 4.66
C GLN A 27 4.61 -8.80 5.99
N LEU A 28 3.89 -7.88 6.65
CA LEU A 28 4.27 -7.39 7.97
C LEU A 28 4.17 -8.46 9.06
N GLU A 29 3.23 -9.39 8.96
CA GLU A 29 3.16 -10.51 9.90
C GLU A 29 4.37 -11.42 9.77
N ARG A 30 4.76 -11.78 8.54
CA ARG A 30 5.98 -12.57 8.28
C ARG A 30 7.27 -11.87 8.73
N ARG A 31 7.27 -10.53 8.75
CA ARG A 31 8.39 -9.70 9.24
C ARG A 31 8.37 -9.49 10.76
N GLY A 32 7.30 -9.89 11.44
CA GLY A 32 7.17 -9.79 12.90
C GLY A 32 6.54 -8.49 13.41
N TYR A 33 5.96 -7.67 12.53
CA TYR A 33 5.36 -6.37 12.88
C TYR A 33 3.85 -6.41 13.04
N VAL A 34 3.19 -7.46 12.54
CA VAL A 34 1.74 -7.66 12.71
C VAL A 34 1.51 -9.04 13.32
N LYS A 35 0.54 -9.13 14.23
CA LYS A 35 0.17 -10.40 14.87
C LYS A 35 -1.00 -11.05 14.15
N ALA A 36 -0.81 -12.31 13.73
CA ALA A 36 -1.88 -13.13 13.17
C ALA A 36 -3.08 -13.22 14.15
N GLY A 37 -4.29 -13.07 13.62
CA GLY A 37 -5.54 -13.04 14.36
C GLY A 37 -6.11 -11.64 14.52
N HIS A 38 -5.33 -10.71 15.11
CA HIS A 38 -5.77 -9.32 15.31
C HIS A 38 -5.62 -8.52 14.01
N TRP A 39 -4.53 -8.74 13.27
CA TRP A 39 -4.28 -8.13 11.96
C TRP A 39 -4.36 -6.59 11.97
N THR A 40 -4.07 -6.01 13.11
CA THR A 40 -4.14 -4.58 13.35
C THR A 40 -2.86 -3.88 12.87
N PRO A 41 -2.93 -2.58 12.51
CA PRO A 41 -1.82 -1.87 11.87
C PRO A 41 -1.00 -0.99 12.82
N GLU A 42 -0.80 -1.37 14.08
CA GLU A 42 -0.06 -0.58 15.08
C GLU A 42 1.38 -0.28 14.64
N ALA A 43 1.97 -1.16 13.84
CA ALA A 43 3.28 -0.97 13.23
C ALA A 43 3.40 0.36 12.46
N ALA A 44 2.30 0.93 11.95
CA ALA A 44 2.34 2.22 11.26
C ALA A 44 2.82 3.38 12.16
N VAL A 45 2.56 3.31 13.47
CA VAL A 45 3.04 4.31 14.44
C VAL A 45 4.23 3.81 15.27
N GLU A 46 4.28 2.51 15.57
CA GLU A 46 5.34 1.93 16.41
C GLU A 46 6.63 1.64 15.64
N HIS A 47 6.51 1.29 14.35
CA HIS A 47 7.62 0.87 13.47
C HIS A 47 7.42 1.42 12.04
N PRO A 48 7.36 2.75 11.84
CA PRO A 48 7.09 3.37 10.54
C PRO A 48 8.14 3.04 9.45
N GLU A 49 9.31 2.52 9.84
CA GLU A 49 10.39 2.10 8.94
C GLU A 49 10.27 0.66 8.39
N ALA A 50 9.31 -0.14 8.88
CA ALA A 50 9.13 -1.57 8.56
C ALA A 50 8.56 -1.86 7.16
#